data_AF-A0A7V7JN09-F1
#
_entry.id   AF-A0A7V7JN09-F1
#
_cell.length_a   1.000
_cell.length_b   1.000
_cell.length_c   1.000
_cell.angle_alpha   90.00
_cell.angle_beta   90.00
_cell.angle_gamma   90.00
#
_symmetry.space_group_name_H-M   'P 1'
#
loop_
_entity.id
_entity.type
_entity.pdbx_description
1 polymer ?
#
loop_
_entity_poly.entity_id
_entity_poly.type
_entity_poly.pdbx_seq_one_letter_code
_entity_poly.pdbx_strand_id
1 'polypeptide(L)'
;MDSEEAQRKFKLAERMYNDGRYGQALLLLDSLDSEFPNAKNVMFPRARCLAKLERTAEALALCDQLIAQFDDPKAKVLKDRLTAGEGDLPPEIAAIPDIGEEVPSAIPRPIAPPQRPFFLSAPFIVGACVVIAFVGIVVAFAVWQRTTQPMEQAEELVVAEEAAPVEPGEDTRVDDIRSVVSSLGWRLLLMLVLFVVEIVAGLYLTLMVVGKLPHESFGADLLSVAPVTIGAWLA
;
A
#
# COMPACT_ATOMS: atom_id res chain seq x y z
N MET A 1 27.50 -16.75 11.55
CA MET A 1 26.42 -15.78 11.83
C MET A 1 25.20 -16.13 11.01
N ASP A 2 24.01 -15.79 11.49
CA ASP A 2 22.78 -15.97 10.72
C ASP A 2 22.63 -14.87 9.65
N SER A 3 21.99 -15.18 8.54
CA SER A 3 21.82 -14.27 7.41
C SER A 3 20.99 -13.03 7.76
N GLU A 4 19.96 -13.18 8.60
CA GLU A 4 19.20 -12.03 9.09
C GLU A 4 20.07 -11.09 9.93
N GLU A 5 20.92 -11.67 10.76
CA GLU A 5 21.83 -10.91 11.58
C GLU A 5 22.85 -10.18 10.70
N ALA A 6 23.35 -10.83 9.64
CA ALA A 6 24.30 -10.24 8.69
C ALA A 6 23.67 -9.04 7.98
N GLN A 7 22.41 -9.18 7.55
CA GLN A 7 21.63 -8.08 6.97
C GLN A 7 21.43 -6.92 7.96
N ARG A 8 21.17 -7.23 9.24
CA ARG A 8 21.03 -6.20 10.29
C ARG A 8 22.34 -5.44 10.50
N LYS A 9 23.48 -6.15 10.58
CA LYS A 9 24.81 -5.52 10.71
C LYS A 9 25.15 -4.68 9.47
N PHE A 10 24.81 -5.15 8.27
CA PHE A 10 25.04 -4.42 7.04
C PHE A 10 24.26 -3.10 7.00
N LYS A 11 22.95 -3.14 7.28
CA LYS A 11 22.11 -1.94 7.39
C LYS A 11 22.61 -0.98 8.46
N LEU A 12 23.12 -1.51 9.58
CA LEU A 12 23.71 -0.69 10.63
C LEU A 12 25.00 0.01 10.15
N ALA A 13 25.85 -0.70 9.41
CA ALA A 13 27.06 -0.13 8.83
C ALA A 13 26.75 0.99 7.83
N GLU A 14 25.72 0.82 6.98
CA GLU A 14 25.26 1.88 6.07
C GLU A 14 24.80 3.13 6.82
N ARG A 15 24.03 2.97 7.90
CA ARG A 15 23.62 4.10 8.75
C ARG A 15 24.84 4.81 9.35
N MET A 16 25.78 4.05 9.89
CA MET A 16 27.01 4.61 10.45
C MET A 16 27.85 5.33 9.39
N TYR A 17 27.89 4.84 8.15
CA TYR A 17 28.55 5.52 7.05
C TYR A 17 27.89 6.88 6.76
N ASN A 18 26.56 6.91 6.67
CA ASN A 18 25.81 8.14 6.44
C ASN A 18 25.95 9.15 7.60
N ASP A 19 26.09 8.65 8.83
CA ASP A 19 26.37 9.46 10.02
C ASP A 19 27.84 9.96 10.09
N GLY A 20 28.67 9.64 9.10
CA GLY A 20 30.09 10.01 9.04
C GLY A 20 31.00 9.18 9.95
N ARG A 21 30.48 8.12 10.58
CA ARG A 21 31.20 7.25 11.52
C ARG A 21 31.92 6.12 10.78
N TYR A 22 32.77 6.47 9.82
CA TYR A 22 33.40 5.53 8.88
C TYR A 22 34.23 4.44 9.56
N GLY A 23 34.94 4.76 10.65
CA GLY A 23 35.73 3.77 11.39
C GLY A 23 34.87 2.65 12.02
N GLN A 24 33.68 2.99 12.52
CA GLN A 24 32.78 2.00 13.11
C GLN A 24 32.03 1.20 12.05
N ALA A 25 31.63 1.86 10.96
CA ALA A 25 31.09 1.20 9.79
C ALA A 25 32.09 0.17 9.23
N LEU A 26 33.38 0.53 9.16
CA LEU A 26 34.44 -0.35 8.70
C LEU A 26 34.58 -1.61 9.58
N LEU A 27 34.54 -1.47 10.91
CA LEU A 27 34.62 -2.62 11.83
C LEU A 27 33.45 -3.61 11.63
N LEU A 28 32.23 -3.10 11.41
CA LEU A 28 31.08 -3.93 11.10
C LEU A 28 31.25 -4.65 9.76
N LEU A 29 31.73 -3.95 8.74
CA LEU A 29 31.98 -4.53 7.42
C LEU A 29 33.13 -5.55 7.44
N ASP A 30 34.20 -5.31 8.22
CA ASP A 30 35.29 -6.27 8.43
C ASP A 30 34.76 -7.56 9.07
N SER A 31 33.85 -7.45 10.05
CA SER A 31 33.22 -8.63 10.66
C SER A 31 32.38 -9.41 9.65
N LEU A 32 31.66 -8.71 8.77
CA LEU A 32 30.87 -9.33 7.71
C LEU A 32 31.76 -9.99 6.65
N ASP A 33 32.87 -9.37 6.27
CA ASP A 33 33.83 -9.91 5.30
C ASP A 33 34.53 -11.17 5.84
N SER A 34 34.78 -11.23 7.15
CA SER A 34 35.39 -12.40 7.79
C SER A 34 34.49 -13.64 7.76
N GLU A 35 33.18 -13.44 7.76
CA GLU A 35 32.19 -14.52 7.77
C GLU A 35 31.67 -14.84 6.36
N PHE A 36 31.62 -13.84 5.49
CA PHE A 36 31.18 -13.92 4.10
C PHE A 36 32.25 -13.34 3.17
N PRO A 37 33.37 -14.07 2.97
CA PRO A 37 34.47 -13.57 2.18
C PRO A 37 34.07 -13.39 0.71
N ASN A 38 34.63 -12.37 0.06
CA ASN A 38 34.40 -12.01 -1.35
C ASN A 38 32.95 -11.64 -1.67
N ALA A 39 32.17 -11.16 -0.71
CA ALA A 39 30.87 -10.59 -1.00
C ALA A 39 31.02 -9.18 -1.59
N LYS A 40 30.78 -9.02 -2.90
CA LYS A 40 30.78 -7.72 -3.63
C LYS A 40 30.09 -6.61 -2.83
N ASN A 41 28.91 -6.93 -2.29
CA ASN A 41 28.06 -6.00 -1.55
C ASN A 41 28.67 -5.51 -0.23
N VAL A 42 29.61 -6.26 0.36
CA VAL A 42 30.35 -5.85 1.57
C VAL A 42 31.68 -5.18 1.18
N MET A 43 32.35 -5.70 0.17
CA MET A 43 33.63 -5.20 -0.34
C MET A 43 33.53 -3.74 -0.82
N PHE A 44 32.52 -3.38 -1.60
CA PHE A 44 32.40 -2.01 -2.11
C PHE A 44 32.17 -0.96 -1.00
N PRO A 45 31.21 -1.13 -0.06
CA PRO A 45 31.08 -0.26 1.11
C PRO A 45 32.35 -0.19 1.96
N ARG A 46 33.10 -1.29 2.05
CA ARG A 46 34.39 -1.34 2.78
C ARG A 46 35.44 -0.44 2.10
N ALA A 47 35.58 -0.53 0.78
CA ALA A 47 36.43 0.36 0.00
C ALA A 47 36.05 1.84 0.18
N ARG A 48 34.75 2.16 0.21
CA ARG A 48 34.26 3.52 0.47
C ARG A 48 34.59 4.02 1.87
N CYS A 49 34.48 3.17 2.89
CA CYS A 49 34.87 3.52 4.25
C CYS A 49 36.38 3.81 4.34
N LEU A 50 37.21 2.97 3.69
CA LEU A 50 38.66 3.14 3.64
C LEU A 50 39.06 4.44 2.92
N ALA A 51 38.40 4.76 1.81
CA ALA A 51 38.58 6.01 1.09
C ALA A 51 38.33 7.24 2.00
N LYS A 52 37.22 7.21 2.75
CA LYS A 52 36.86 8.29 3.70
C LYS A 52 37.76 8.40 4.91
N LEU A 53 38.46 7.33 5.27
CA LEU A 53 39.46 7.29 6.35
C LEU A 53 40.88 7.60 5.84
N GLU A 54 41.02 8.07 4.60
CA GLU A 54 42.31 8.37 3.94
C GLU A 54 43.26 7.16 3.85
N ARG A 55 42.72 5.94 3.97
CA ARG A 55 43.46 4.68 3.78
C ARG A 55 43.47 4.29 2.30
N THR A 56 44.00 5.20 1.47
CA THR A 56 43.90 5.15 0.01
C THR A 56 44.53 3.89 -0.59
N ALA A 57 45.67 3.42 -0.07
CA ALA A 57 46.34 2.23 -0.58
C ALA A 57 45.48 0.96 -0.45
N GLU A 58 44.79 0.80 0.69
CA GLU A 58 43.92 -0.34 0.94
C GLU A 58 42.62 -0.23 0.13
N ALA A 59 42.06 0.99 0.02
CA ALA A 59 40.90 1.24 -0.81
C ALA A 59 41.17 0.90 -2.29
N LEU A 60 42.34 1.28 -2.82
CA LEU A 60 42.76 0.94 -4.18
C LEU A 60 42.90 -0.56 -4.40
N ALA A 61 43.57 -1.26 -3.48
CA ALA A 61 43.71 -2.71 -3.56
C ALA A 61 42.35 -3.44 -3.58
N LEU A 62 41.39 -2.94 -2.79
CA LEU A 62 40.04 -3.50 -2.73
C LEU A 62 39.23 -3.18 -4.00
N CYS A 63 39.40 -1.97 -4.56
CA CYS A 63 38.83 -1.64 -5.87
C CYS A 63 39.41 -2.52 -6.99
N ASP A 64 40.71 -2.78 -6.99
CA ASP A 64 41.35 -3.68 -7.95
C ASP A 64 40.78 -5.10 -7.88
N GLN A 65 40.54 -5.60 -6.67
CA GLN A 65 39.88 -6.89 -6.46
C GLN A 65 38.43 -6.89 -6.99
N LEU A 66 37.66 -5.84 -6.69
CA LEU A 66 36.28 -5.70 -7.16
C LEU A 66 36.19 -5.66 -8.69
N ILE A 67 37.13 -4.96 -9.34
CA ILE A 67 37.20 -4.87 -10.80
C ILE A 67 37.62 -6.22 -11.39
N ALA A 68 38.62 -6.88 -10.81
CA ALA A 68 39.12 -8.15 -11.33
C ALA A 68 38.10 -9.30 -11.18
N GLN A 69 37.32 -9.32 -10.09
CA GLN A 69 36.40 -10.41 -9.78
C GLN A 69 34.97 -10.17 -10.30
N PHE A 70 34.48 -8.94 -10.25
CA PHE A 70 33.07 -8.61 -10.52
C PHE A 70 32.88 -7.60 -11.66
N ASP A 71 33.96 -7.12 -12.28
CA ASP A 71 33.95 -6.04 -13.28
C ASP A 71 33.14 -4.81 -12.86
N ASP A 72 33.17 -4.49 -11.55
CA ASP A 72 32.25 -3.51 -10.97
C ASP A 72 32.55 -2.07 -11.50
N PRO A 73 31.59 -1.43 -12.19
CA PRO A 73 31.78 -0.09 -12.73
C PRO A 73 31.94 0.96 -11.62
N LYS A 74 31.31 0.78 -10.45
CA LYS A 74 31.44 1.71 -9.32
C LYS A 74 32.84 1.64 -8.72
N ALA A 75 33.45 0.45 -8.68
CA ALA A 75 34.81 0.27 -8.22
C ALA A 75 35.84 0.91 -9.18
N LYS A 76 35.61 0.87 -10.50
CA LYS A 76 36.44 1.60 -11.49
C LYS A 76 36.43 3.10 -11.21
N VAL A 77 35.24 3.68 -11.05
CA VAL A 77 35.13 5.12 -10.80
C VAL A 77 35.75 5.52 -9.45
N LEU A 78 35.53 4.72 -8.40
CA LEU A 78 36.16 4.97 -7.11
C LEU A 78 37.70 4.92 -7.20
N LYS A 79 38.24 3.93 -7.92
CA LYS A 79 39.69 3.80 -8.15
C LYS A 79 40.25 5.03 -8.86
N ASP A 80 39.63 5.46 -9.95
CA ASP A 80 40.09 6.60 -10.74
C ASP A 80 40.16 7.88 -9.87
N ARG A 81 39.16 8.11 -9.02
CA ARG A 81 39.14 9.25 -8.10
C ARG A 81 40.21 9.16 -7.02
N LEU A 82 40.38 7.98 -6.43
CA LEU A 82 41.45 7.75 -5.46
C LEU A 82 42.84 7.97 -6.07
N THR A 83 43.04 7.62 -7.34
CA THR A 83 44.29 7.93 -8.06
C THR A 83 44.43 9.40 -8.41
N ALA A 84 43.32 10.12 -8.63
CA ALA A 84 43.30 11.57 -8.83
C ALA A 84 43.48 12.38 -7.54
N GLY A 85 43.53 11.71 -6.37
CA GLY A 85 43.64 12.36 -5.06
C GLY A 85 42.30 12.86 -4.49
N GLU A 86 41.17 12.50 -5.10
CA GLU A 86 39.84 12.82 -4.60
C GLU A 86 39.25 11.62 -3.85
N GLY A 87 39.13 11.73 -2.53
CA GLY A 87 38.69 10.64 -1.64
C GLY A 87 37.17 10.39 -1.58
N ASP A 88 36.37 10.91 -2.50
CA ASP A 88 34.90 10.76 -2.48
C ASP A 88 34.33 10.19 -3.79
N LEU A 89 33.09 9.68 -3.81
CA LEU A 89 32.37 9.42 -5.07
C LEU A 89 31.43 10.59 -5.41
N PRO A 90 31.13 10.84 -6.70
CA PRO A 90 30.14 11.84 -7.06
C PRO A 90 28.79 11.44 -6.44
N PRO A 91 28.00 12.41 -5.95
CA PRO A 91 26.69 12.12 -5.35
C PRO A 91 25.78 11.36 -6.32
N GLU A 92 25.96 11.55 -7.63
CA GLU A 92 25.23 10.85 -8.68
C GLU A 92 25.49 9.35 -8.67
N ILE A 93 26.74 8.89 -8.49
CA ILE A 93 27.07 7.45 -8.45
C ILE A 93 26.80 6.85 -7.07
N ALA A 94 26.94 7.64 -6.01
CA ALA A 94 26.55 7.24 -4.66
C ALA A 94 25.03 7.09 -4.51
N ALA A 95 24.24 7.85 -5.27
CA ALA A 95 22.78 7.83 -5.27
C ALA A 95 22.19 6.84 -6.27
N ILE A 96 22.99 6.21 -7.13
CA ILE A 96 22.53 5.05 -7.91
C ILE A 96 22.25 3.93 -6.90
N PRO A 97 20.97 3.62 -6.58
CA PRO A 97 20.65 2.41 -5.83
C PRO A 97 21.27 1.25 -6.58
N ASP A 98 21.73 0.21 -5.92
CA ASP A 98 22.42 -0.90 -6.57
C ASP A 98 21.54 -1.52 -7.68
N ILE A 99 21.64 -1.00 -8.91
CA ILE A 99 20.77 -1.38 -10.03
C ILE A 99 21.32 -2.68 -10.55
N GLY A 100 20.81 -3.76 -9.97
CA GLY A 100 21.05 -5.12 -10.42
C GLY A 100 22.31 -5.73 -9.84
N GLU A 101 22.20 -6.27 -8.64
CA GLU A 101 22.46 -7.69 -8.43
C GLU A 101 21.77 -8.11 -7.14
N GLU A 102 20.97 -9.17 -7.25
CA GLU A 102 20.52 -9.93 -6.11
C GLU A 102 21.68 -10.11 -5.12
N VAL A 103 21.43 -9.83 -3.84
CA VAL A 103 22.34 -10.19 -2.74
C VAL A 103 22.97 -11.53 -3.07
N PRO A 104 24.31 -11.62 -3.28
CA PRO A 104 24.96 -12.86 -3.62
C PRO A 104 24.51 -13.94 -2.65
N SER A 105 24.02 -15.03 -3.21
CA SER A 105 23.48 -16.21 -2.54
C SER A 105 24.50 -16.95 -1.65
N ALA A 106 25.62 -16.30 -1.29
CA ALA A 106 26.72 -16.79 -0.48
C ALA A 106 26.57 -16.48 1.02
N ILE A 107 25.73 -15.50 1.39
CA ILE A 107 25.09 -15.56 2.70
C ILE A 107 23.98 -16.61 2.51
N PRO A 108 24.02 -17.77 3.20
CA PRO A 108 22.94 -18.74 3.11
C PRO A 108 21.69 -18.00 3.53
N ARG A 109 20.88 -17.58 2.55
CA ARG A 109 19.57 -17.02 2.80
C ARG A 109 18.94 -18.03 3.76
N PRO A 110 18.37 -17.61 4.91
CA PRO A 110 17.49 -18.51 5.63
C PRO A 110 16.55 -18.97 4.53
N ILE A 111 16.42 -20.29 4.32
CA ILE A 111 15.40 -20.82 3.42
C ILE A 111 14.17 -20.04 3.84
N ALA A 112 13.76 -19.08 3.01
CA ALA A 112 12.69 -18.18 3.38
C ALA A 112 11.59 -19.15 3.78
N PRO A 113 11.07 -19.11 5.03
CA PRO A 113 10.04 -20.05 5.45
C PRO A 113 9.04 -20.03 4.30
N PRO A 114 8.88 -21.17 3.59
CA PRO A 114 8.60 -21.24 2.16
C PRO A 114 7.66 -20.13 1.86
N GLN A 115 8.13 -19.05 1.18
CA GLN A 115 7.43 -17.75 1.11
C GLN A 115 5.96 -18.09 1.04
N ARG A 116 5.27 -18.02 2.20
CA ARG A 116 3.89 -18.45 2.22
C ARG A 116 3.31 -17.42 1.29
N PRO A 117 2.82 -17.82 0.10
CA PRO A 117 2.41 -16.86 -0.89
C PRO A 117 1.51 -15.91 -0.10
N PHE A 118 1.85 -14.61 -0.09
CA PHE A 118 1.14 -13.62 0.72
C PHE A 118 -0.38 -13.63 0.40
N PHE A 119 -0.76 -14.38 -0.64
CA PHE A 119 -2.05 -14.97 -0.98
C PHE A 119 -2.75 -15.89 0.04
N LEU A 120 -2.21 -16.22 1.23
CA LEU A 120 -3.03 -16.94 2.23
C LEU A 120 -4.04 -16.05 2.96
N SER A 121 -3.99 -14.72 2.81
CA SER A 121 -5.06 -13.80 3.24
C SER A 121 -6.00 -13.39 2.09
N ALA A 122 -5.65 -13.68 0.83
CA ALA A 122 -6.53 -13.44 -0.32
C ALA A 122 -7.92 -14.09 -0.19
N PRO A 123 -8.10 -15.34 0.30
CA PRO A 123 -9.44 -15.89 0.48
C PRO A 123 -10.21 -15.25 1.64
N PHE A 124 -9.52 -14.74 2.67
CA PHE A 124 -10.17 -14.07 3.80
C PHE A 124 -10.65 -12.66 3.42
N ILE A 125 -9.90 -11.94 2.58
CA ILE A 125 -10.29 -10.61 2.12
C ILE A 125 -11.44 -10.72 1.10
N VAL A 126 -11.35 -11.64 0.13
CA VAL A 126 -12.47 -11.91 -0.78
C VAL A 126 -13.69 -12.43 -0.02
N GLY A 127 -13.49 -13.31 0.96
CA GLY A 127 -14.55 -13.79 1.84
C GLY A 127 -15.22 -12.68 2.63
N ALA A 128 -14.44 -11.75 3.22
CA ALA A 128 -14.98 -10.60 3.95
C ALA A 128 -15.80 -9.67 3.04
N CYS A 129 -15.32 -9.39 1.82
CA CYS A 129 -16.07 -8.58 0.85
C CYS A 129 -17.39 -9.26 0.44
N VAL A 130 -17.39 -10.57 0.22
CA VAL A 130 -18.62 -11.33 -0.12
C VAL A 130 -19.61 -11.33 1.05
N VAL A 131 -19.12 -11.48 2.29
CA VAL A 131 -19.97 -11.43 3.48
C VAL A 131 -20.59 -10.04 3.66
N ILE A 132 -19.81 -8.97 3.51
CA ILE A 132 -20.32 -7.60 3.61
C ILE A 132 -21.38 -7.34 2.53
N ALA A 133 -21.11 -7.70 1.28
CA ALA A 133 -22.07 -7.56 0.20
C ALA A 133 -23.35 -8.38 0.45
N PHE A 134 -23.22 -9.61 0.96
CA PHE A 134 -24.37 -10.46 1.29
C PHE A 134 -25.20 -9.88 2.43
N VAL A 135 -24.57 -9.37 3.50
CA VAL A 135 -25.26 -8.70 4.60
C VAL A 135 -25.98 -7.46 4.10
N GLY A 136 -25.36 -6.65 3.24
CA GLY A 136 -26.00 -5.49 2.60
C GLY A 136 -27.25 -5.88 1.81
N ILE A 137 -27.19 -6.94 1.00
CA ILE A 137 -28.33 -7.47 0.24
C ILE A 137 -29.45 -7.95 1.17
N VAL A 138 -29.12 -8.71 2.22
CA VAL A 138 -30.11 -9.22 3.18
C VAL A 138 -30.81 -8.08 3.93
N VAL A 139 -30.07 -7.05 4.34
CA VAL A 139 -30.65 -5.87 5.00
C VAL A 139 -31.54 -5.09 4.04
N ALA A 140 -31.09 -4.86 2.80
CA ALA A 140 -31.90 -4.21 1.78
C ALA A 140 -33.19 -4.99 1.48
N PHE A 141 -33.10 -6.32 1.39
CA PHE A 141 -34.23 -7.20 1.17
C PHE A 141 -35.21 -7.21 2.35
N ALA A 142 -34.70 -7.24 3.59
CA ALA A 142 -35.54 -7.17 4.79
C ALA A 142 -36.27 -5.82 4.91
N VAL A 143 -35.59 -4.72 4.57
CA VAL A 143 -36.23 -3.40 4.50
C VAL A 143 -37.29 -3.37 3.40
N TRP A 144 -36.99 -3.95 2.23
CA TRP A 144 -37.94 -4.01 1.13
C TRP A 144 -39.19 -4.82 1.49
N GLN A 145 -39.03 -6.02 2.08
CA GLN A 145 -40.17 -6.83 2.55
C GLN A 145 -41.03 -6.10 3.56
N ARG A 146 -40.40 -5.37 4.49
CA ARG A 146 -41.14 -4.59 5.48
C ARG A 146 -41.96 -3.46 4.86
N THR A 147 -41.47 -2.89 3.74
CA THR A 147 -42.21 -1.85 3.00
C THR A 147 -43.30 -2.39 2.09
N THR A 148 -43.28 -3.66 1.71
CA THR A 148 -44.33 -4.26 0.85
C THR A 148 -45.49 -4.85 1.63
N GLN A 149 -45.29 -5.26 2.89
CA GLN A 149 -46.38 -5.76 3.74
C GLN A 149 -47.57 -4.80 3.98
N PRO A 150 -47.46 -3.46 4.05
CA PRO A 150 -48.63 -2.61 4.27
C PRO A 150 -49.62 -2.58 3.10
N MET A 151 -49.23 -2.99 1.88
CA MET A 151 -50.15 -2.99 0.73
C MET A 151 -51.19 -4.12 0.82
N GLU A 152 -50.81 -5.29 1.34
CA GLU A 152 -51.70 -6.46 1.41
C GLU A 152 -52.80 -6.27 2.48
N GLN A 153 -52.47 -5.60 3.60
CA GLN A 153 -53.46 -5.23 4.62
C GLN A 153 -54.32 -4.03 4.21
N ALA A 154 -53.80 -3.11 3.39
CA ALA A 154 -54.60 -2.00 2.87
C ALA A 154 -55.66 -2.49 1.89
N GLU A 155 -55.38 -3.55 1.11
CA GLU A 155 -56.36 -4.14 0.20
C GLU A 155 -57.51 -4.83 0.95
N GLU A 156 -57.22 -5.51 2.07
CA GLU A 156 -58.25 -6.14 2.92
C GLU A 156 -59.11 -5.11 3.69
N LEU A 157 -58.52 -3.99 4.13
CA LEU A 157 -59.27 -2.90 4.78
C LEU A 157 -60.13 -2.10 3.80
N VAL A 158 -59.69 -1.89 2.55
CA VAL A 158 -60.49 -1.21 1.52
C VAL A 158 -61.71 -2.05 1.12
N VAL A 159 -61.57 -3.38 1.05
CA VAL A 159 -62.70 -4.29 0.79
C VAL A 159 -63.70 -4.34 1.96
N ALA A 160 -63.23 -4.12 3.19
CA ALA A 160 -64.11 -4.02 4.38
C ALA A 160 -64.82 -2.65 4.51
N GLU A 161 -64.17 -1.57 4.07
CA GLU A 161 -64.71 -0.20 4.14
C GLU A 161 -65.70 0.14 3.01
N GLU A 162 -65.64 -0.57 1.87
CA GLU A 162 -66.59 -0.43 0.74
C GLU A 162 -68.05 -0.85 1.07
N ALA A 163 -68.30 -1.35 2.29
CA ALA A 163 -69.66 -1.61 2.78
C ALA A 163 -70.31 -0.39 3.48
N ALA A 164 -69.59 0.72 3.66
CA ALA A 164 -70.12 1.93 4.29
C ALA A 164 -70.58 2.97 3.24
N PRO A 165 -71.69 3.68 3.48
CA PRO A 165 -72.21 4.68 2.54
C PRO A 165 -71.24 5.86 2.38
N VAL A 166 -70.86 6.10 1.12
CA VAL A 166 -69.90 7.11 0.66
C VAL A 166 -70.40 8.52 0.94
N GLU A 167 -69.75 9.24 1.85
CA GLU A 167 -69.87 10.69 2.01
C GLU A 167 -68.93 11.41 1.01
N PRO A 168 -69.38 12.46 0.31
CA PRO A 168 -68.62 13.12 -0.75
C PRO A 168 -67.57 14.08 -0.18
N GLY A 169 -66.32 13.63 -0.10
CA GLY A 169 -65.15 14.44 0.26
C GLY A 169 -63.89 13.95 -0.46
N GLU A 170 -63.84 14.15 -1.78
CA GLU A 170 -62.91 13.45 -2.69
C GLU A 170 -61.57 14.18 -2.96
N ASP A 171 -61.34 15.38 -2.39
CA ASP A 171 -60.16 16.18 -2.73
C ASP A 171 -58.90 15.90 -1.88
N THR A 172 -59.03 15.35 -0.66
CA THR A 172 -57.87 15.12 0.23
C THR A 172 -57.11 13.82 -0.07
N ARG A 173 -57.71 12.89 -0.82
CA ARG A 173 -57.16 11.54 -1.04
C ARG A 173 -56.05 11.50 -2.10
N VAL A 174 -56.00 12.48 -3.01
CA VAL A 174 -55.02 12.52 -4.11
C VAL A 174 -53.66 13.05 -3.64
N ASP A 175 -53.65 14.01 -2.71
CA ASP A 175 -52.41 14.60 -2.18
C ASP A 175 -51.63 13.61 -1.29
N ASP A 176 -52.34 12.74 -0.58
CA ASP A 176 -51.72 11.76 0.32
C ASP A 176 -50.94 10.69 -0.47
N ILE A 177 -51.48 10.24 -1.60
CA ILE A 177 -50.82 9.25 -2.48
C ILE A 177 -49.53 9.82 -3.10
N ARG A 178 -49.54 11.09 -3.50
CA ARG A 178 -48.35 11.74 -4.08
C ARG A 178 -47.22 11.89 -3.06
N SER A 179 -47.55 12.18 -1.81
CA SER A 179 -46.57 12.29 -0.72
C SER A 179 -45.89 10.94 -0.44
N VAL A 180 -46.66 9.85 -0.42
CA VAL A 180 -46.15 8.48 -0.19
C VAL A 180 -45.24 8.04 -1.33
N VAL A 181 -45.64 8.25 -2.59
CA VAL A 181 -44.82 7.91 -3.78
C VAL A 181 -43.51 8.69 -3.79
N SER A 182 -43.53 9.98 -3.41
CA SER A 182 -42.33 10.81 -3.35
C SER A 182 -41.35 10.34 -2.25
N SER A 183 -41.88 9.90 -1.10
CA SER A 183 -41.07 9.41 0.02
C SER A 183 -40.39 8.07 -0.32
N LEU A 184 -41.07 7.24 -1.10
CA LEU A 184 -40.58 5.93 -1.53
C LEU A 184 -39.48 6.08 -2.59
N GLY A 185 -39.66 7.00 -3.54
CA GLY A 185 -38.65 7.33 -4.55
C GLY A 185 -37.37 7.88 -3.92
N TRP A 186 -37.47 8.78 -2.94
CA TRP A 186 -36.31 9.34 -2.25
C TRP A 186 -35.53 8.29 -1.45
N ARG A 187 -36.22 7.35 -0.81
CA ARG A 187 -35.58 6.25 -0.07
C ARG A 187 -34.84 5.29 -1.00
N LEU A 188 -35.42 4.96 -2.14
CA LEU A 188 -34.76 4.14 -3.17
C LEU A 188 -33.52 4.84 -3.75
N LEU A 189 -33.61 6.16 -3.99
CA LEU A 189 -32.48 6.95 -4.43
C LEU A 189 -31.32 6.91 -3.42
N LEU A 190 -31.62 7.12 -2.13
CA LEU A 190 -30.61 7.08 -1.06
C LEU A 190 -29.95 5.69 -0.94
N MET A 191 -30.73 4.62 -1.03
CA MET A 191 -30.21 3.25 -1.03
C MET A 191 -29.25 3.02 -2.21
N LEU A 192 -29.61 3.49 -3.41
CA LEU A 192 -28.78 3.35 -4.61
C LEU A 192 -27.47 4.13 -4.50
N VAL A 193 -27.51 5.35 -3.95
CA VAL A 193 -26.30 6.16 -3.71
C VAL A 193 -25.37 5.47 -2.72
N LEU A 194 -25.89 4.96 -1.59
CA LEU A 194 -25.08 4.24 -0.60
C LEU A 194 -24.44 2.99 -1.19
N PHE A 195 -25.20 2.24 -1.99
CA PHE A 195 -24.69 1.04 -2.67
C PHE A 195 -23.53 1.35 -3.63
N VAL A 196 -23.65 2.43 -4.42
CA VAL A 196 -22.56 2.87 -5.31
C VAL A 196 -21.33 3.28 -4.50
N VAL A 197 -21.51 3.99 -3.39
CA VAL A 197 -20.41 4.39 -2.49
C VAL A 197 -19.69 3.16 -1.93
N GLU A 198 -20.41 2.12 -1.50
CA GLU A 198 -19.80 0.87 -1.03
C GLU A 198 -19.00 0.14 -2.11
N ILE A 199 -19.53 0.08 -3.35
CA ILE A 199 -18.82 -0.51 -4.48
C ILE A 199 -17.51 0.25 -4.75
N VAL A 200 -17.56 1.58 -4.79
CA VAL A 200 -16.38 2.42 -5.03
C VAL A 200 -15.35 2.25 -3.91
N ALA A 201 -15.79 2.21 -2.64
CA ALA A 201 -14.91 1.98 -1.50
C ALA A 201 -14.26 0.58 -1.54
N GLY A 202 -15.01 -0.46 -1.91
CA GLY A 202 -14.49 -1.82 -2.07
C GLY A 202 -13.50 -1.94 -3.24
N LEU A 203 -13.80 -1.31 -4.37
CA LEU A 203 -12.88 -1.25 -5.52
C LEU A 203 -11.60 -0.49 -5.15
N TYR A 204 -11.71 0.59 -4.37
CA TYR A 204 -10.56 1.35 -3.91
C TYR A 204 -9.67 0.53 -2.97
N LEU A 205 -10.27 -0.14 -1.98
CA LEU A 205 -9.53 -0.97 -1.02
C LEU A 205 -8.79 -2.12 -1.74
N THR A 206 -9.44 -2.74 -2.73
CA THR A 206 -8.81 -3.80 -3.53
C THR A 206 -7.64 -3.26 -4.37
N LEU A 207 -7.77 -2.09 -5.00
CA LEU A 207 -6.67 -1.46 -5.74
C LEU A 207 -5.50 -1.04 -4.85
N MET A 208 -5.79 -0.58 -3.62
CA MET A 208 -4.78 -0.24 -2.61
C MET A 208 -3.98 -1.48 -2.18
N VAL A 209 -4.66 -2.60 -1.92
CA VAL A 209 -4.01 -3.87 -1.53
C VAL A 209 -3.16 -4.45 -2.66
N VAL A 210 -3.56 -4.24 -3.91
CA VAL A 210 -2.79 -4.67 -5.10
C VAL A 210 -1.52 -3.81 -5.32
N GLY A 211 -1.31 -2.74 -4.52
CA GLY A 211 -0.14 -1.87 -4.61
C GLY A 211 -0.11 -1.02 -5.88
N LYS A 212 -1.27 -0.88 -6.54
CA LYS A 212 -1.39 -0.15 -7.81
C LYS A 212 -1.61 1.36 -7.63
N LEU A 213 -1.75 1.82 -6.39
CA LEU A 213 -1.98 3.22 -6.04
C LEU A 213 -0.86 3.74 -5.11
N PRO A 214 -0.19 4.85 -5.45
CA PRO A 214 0.85 5.45 -4.61
C PRO A 214 0.26 6.02 -3.31
N HIS A 215 0.87 5.68 -2.18
CA HIS A 215 0.34 5.93 -0.83
C HIS A 215 0.24 7.41 -0.41
N GLU A 216 0.82 8.36 -1.16
CA GLU A 216 1.07 9.70 -0.61
C GLU A 216 0.17 10.84 -1.14
N SER A 217 -0.53 10.67 -2.27
CA SER A 217 -1.28 11.80 -2.86
C SER A 217 -2.79 11.81 -2.54
N PHE A 218 -3.39 10.66 -2.22
CA PHE A 218 -4.85 10.57 -2.25
C PHE A 218 -5.57 11.16 -1.04
N GLY A 219 -4.95 11.16 0.15
CA GLY A 219 -5.56 11.79 1.34
C GLY A 219 -5.79 13.29 1.13
N ALA A 220 -4.89 13.94 0.40
CA ALA A 220 -5.01 15.34 0.01
C ALA A 220 -6.06 15.54 -1.10
N ASP A 221 -6.12 14.63 -2.07
CA ASP A 221 -7.10 14.71 -3.17
C ASP A 221 -8.54 14.47 -2.70
N LEU A 222 -8.78 13.51 -1.81
CA LEU A 222 -10.12 13.23 -1.28
C LEU A 222 -10.67 14.39 -0.42
N LEU A 223 -9.80 15.01 0.37
CA LEU A 223 -10.15 16.21 1.16
C LEU A 223 -10.36 17.44 0.27
N SER A 224 -9.77 17.50 -0.93
CA SER A 224 -9.99 18.61 -1.87
C SER A 224 -11.34 18.52 -2.60
N VAL A 225 -11.87 17.31 -2.80
CA VAL A 225 -13.14 17.08 -3.51
C VAL A 225 -14.35 17.12 -2.55
N ALA A 226 -14.17 16.77 -1.28
CA ALA A 226 -15.24 16.78 -0.26
C ALA A 226 -15.96 18.14 -0.06
N PRO A 227 -15.31 19.31 -0.08
CA PRO A 227 -16.01 20.59 0.10
C PRO A 227 -16.80 21.03 -1.15
N VAL A 228 -16.46 20.54 -2.35
CA VAL A 228 -17.14 20.94 -3.60
C VAL A 228 -18.52 20.31 -3.73
N THR A 229 -18.73 19.11 -3.18
CA THR A 229 -20.03 18.42 -3.23
C THR A 229 -20.98 18.84 -2.11
N ILE A 230 -20.46 19.23 -0.95
CA ILE A 230 -21.29 19.71 0.18
C ILE A 230 -21.72 21.17 -0.03
N GLY A 231 -20.87 22.02 -0.63
CA GLY A 231 -21.18 23.41 -0.92
C GLY A 231 -22.28 23.62 -1.97
N ALA A 232 -22.46 22.68 -2.90
CA ALA A 232 -23.47 22.75 -3.96
C ALA A 232 -24.90 22.37 -3.52
N TRP A 233 -25.07 21.83 -2.30
CA TRP A 233 -26.38 21.45 -1.74
C TRP A 233 -26.91 22.43 -0.68
N LEU A 234 -26.11 23.43 -0.30
CA LEU A 234 -26.44 24.42 0.75
C LEU A 234 -26.57 25.86 0.21
N ALA A 235 -26.48 26.06 -1.10
CA ALA A 235 -26.78 27.30 -1.81
C ALA A 235 -27.98 27.10 -2.75
#